data_AF-A0A6L6F4J9-F1
#
_entry.id   AF-A0A6L6F4J9-F1
#
_cell.length_a   1.000
_cell.length_b   1.000
_cell.length_c   1.000
_cell.angle_alpha   90.00
_cell.angle_beta   90.00
_cell.angle_gamma   90.00
#
_symmetry.space_group_name_H-M   'P 1'
#
loop_
_entity.id
_entity.type
_entity.pdbx_description
1 polymer ?
#
loop_
_entity_poly.entity_id
_entity_poly.type
_entity_poly.pdbx_seq_one_letter_code
_entity_poly.pdbx_strand_id
1 'polypeptide(L)'
;GLFLTNVTQLPQLFQGIVGGALGWFDTAMPAIVTFAGVMVVGALLYRGLAQASVRQIVAMAIAASALVLVPMAYLQSQNLNVGELVQPRYILPLLTVLVATAGLSSNPARRLTLARAPAIAMGSLLTISAIVAYWTNIQRYIAGQQHPLIEGTLPIKWNPLLDLPMIPINIVTAVATGVWIIGLFLWARTAEDRPVSNAGR
;
A
#
# COMPACT_ATOMS: atom_id res chain seq x y z
N GLY A 1 21.58 22.24 -7.67
CA GLY A 1 22.20 21.92 -6.36
C GLY A 1 21.55 20.67 -5.79
N LEU A 2 22.28 19.89 -5.00
CA LEU A 2 21.86 18.58 -4.49
C LEU A 2 20.44 18.57 -3.89
N PHE A 3 20.12 19.57 -3.07
CA PHE A 3 18.80 19.71 -2.47
C PHE A 3 17.67 19.73 -3.52
N LEU A 4 17.79 20.58 -4.55
CA LEU A 4 16.78 20.68 -5.62
C LEU A 4 16.67 19.39 -6.41
N THR A 5 17.80 18.72 -6.67
CA THR A 5 17.80 17.38 -7.31
C THR A 5 16.97 16.42 -6.46
N ASN A 6 17.27 16.29 -5.18
CA ASN A 6 16.57 15.40 -4.27
C ASN A 6 15.07 15.72 -4.17
N VAL A 7 14.68 17.00 -4.11
CA VAL A 7 13.27 17.40 -4.13
C VAL A 7 12.54 16.88 -5.36
N THR A 8 13.16 16.98 -6.55
CA THR A 8 12.54 16.47 -7.79
C THR A 8 12.49 14.94 -7.88
N GLN A 9 13.40 14.25 -7.18
CA GLN A 9 13.49 12.79 -7.20
C GLN A 9 12.68 12.13 -6.06
N LEU A 10 12.29 12.87 -5.02
CA LEU A 10 11.46 12.38 -3.90
C LEU A 10 10.24 11.55 -4.31
N PRO A 11 9.48 11.89 -5.36
CA PRO A 11 8.36 11.07 -5.81
C PRO A 11 8.73 9.61 -6.08
N GLN A 12 9.99 9.33 -6.42
CA GLN A 12 10.49 7.97 -6.62
C GLN A 12 10.49 7.13 -5.33
N LEU A 13 10.71 7.77 -4.18
CA LEU A 13 10.59 7.09 -2.90
C LEU A 13 9.11 6.78 -2.61
N PHE A 14 8.21 7.74 -2.86
CA PHE A 14 6.78 7.57 -2.60
C PHE A 14 6.14 6.49 -3.46
N GLN A 15 6.42 6.48 -4.77
CA GLN A 15 5.95 5.39 -5.65
C GLN A 15 6.50 4.04 -5.17
N GLY A 16 7.75 4.01 -4.70
CA GLY A 16 8.41 2.80 -4.24
C GLY A 16 7.75 2.18 -3.01
N ILE A 17 7.27 3.01 -2.07
CA ILE A 17 6.66 2.54 -0.82
C ILE A 17 5.38 1.74 -1.06
N VAL A 18 4.60 2.11 -2.08
CA VAL A 18 3.23 1.61 -2.29
C VAL A 18 3.12 0.48 -3.30
N GLY A 19 4.25 -0.04 -3.79
CA GLY A 19 4.23 -1.13 -4.77
C GLY A 19 5.48 -1.26 -5.63
N GLY A 20 6.55 -0.53 -5.30
CA GLY A 20 7.87 -0.75 -5.89
C GLY A 20 8.62 -1.87 -5.18
N ALA A 21 9.94 -1.90 -5.36
CA ALA A 21 10.78 -2.93 -4.76
C ALA A 21 11.00 -2.70 -3.26
N LEU A 22 10.02 -3.09 -2.44
CA LEU A 22 10.12 -3.10 -0.97
C LEU A 22 11.08 -4.18 -0.45
N GLY A 23 11.45 -5.15 -1.30
CA GLY A 23 12.44 -6.22 -1.09
C GLY A 23 13.84 -5.81 -1.57
N TRP A 24 14.70 -6.72 -1.99
CA TRP A 24 16.12 -6.46 -2.25
C TRP A 24 16.43 -5.70 -3.57
N PHE A 25 15.50 -4.85 -4.05
CA PHE A 25 15.60 -4.10 -5.33
C PHE A 25 15.84 -4.93 -6.58
N ASP A 26 15.70 -6.23 -6.42
CA ASP A 26 16.02 -7.23 -7.40
C ASP A 26 14.78 -7.62 -8.18
N THR A 27 13.59 -7.72 -7.57
CA THR A 27 12.33 -7.96 -8.31
C THR A 27 11.68 -6.64 -8.75
N ALA A 28 11.71 -6.34 -10.06
CA ALA A 28 10.94 -5.25 -10.63
C ALA A 28 9.44 -5.58 -10.62
N MET A 29 8.64 -4.82 -9.87
CA MET A 29 7.19 -5.01 -9.83
C MET A 29 6.53 -4.41 -11.08
N PRO A 30 5.52 -5.09 -11.66
CA PRO A 30 4.71 -4.51 -12.71
C PRO A 30 4.05 -3.20 -12.26
N ALA A 31 3.93 -2.23 -13.18
CA ALA A 31 3.45 -0.88 -12.88
C ALA A 31 2.06 -0.85 -12.21
N ILE A 32 1.20 -1.84 -12.51
CA ILE A 32 -0.13 -1.98 -11.91
C ILE A 32 -0.10 -2.05 -10.38
N VAL A 33 0.96 -2.64 -9.80
CA VAL A 33 1.12 -2.79 -8.35
C VAL A 33 1.30 -1.41 -7.70
N THR A 34 2.24 -0.62 -8.23
CA THR A 34 2.49 0.75 -7.75
C THR A 34 1.30 1.66 -8.03
N PHE A 35 0.70 1.58 -9.22
CA PHE A 35 -0.48 2.36 -9.58
C PHE A 35 -1.65 2.11 -8.61
N ALA A 36 -1.96 0.83 -8.33
CA ALA A 36 -2.98 0.45 -7.37
C ALA A 36 -2.71 1.02 -5.98
N GLY A 37 -1.45 0.93 -5.52
CA GLY A 37 -1.03 1.47 -4.23
C GLY A 37 -1.21 2.98 -4.12
N VAL A 38 -0.73 3.74 -5.12
CA VAL A 38 -0.89 5.21 -5.16
C VAL A 38 -2.37 5.59 -5.13
N MET A 39 -3.21 4.95 -5.96
CA MET A 39 -4.63 5.25 -6.04
C MET A 39 -5.36 5.00 -4.72
N VAL A 40 -5.08 3.86 -4.08
CA VAL A 40 -5.78 3.48 -2.84
C VAL A 40 -5.32 4.32 -1.66
N VAL A 41 -4.01 4.56 -1.53
CA VAL A 41 -3.47 5.46 -0.49
C VAL A 41 -3.99 6.87 -0.71
N GLY A 42 -3.98 7.39 -1.94
CA GLY A 42 -4.52 8.70 -2.27
C GLY A 42 -6.00 8.83 -1.90
N ALA A 43 -6.82 7.82 -2.23
CA ALA A 43 -8.23 7.79 -1.88
C ALA A 43 -8.47 7.77 -0.36
N LEU A 44 -7.68 6.99 0.40
CA LEU A 44 -7.74 6.97 1.86
C LEU A 44 -7.38 8.32 2.47
N LEU A 45 -6.28 8.94 2.01
CA LEU A 45 -5.83 10.24 2.50
C LEU A 45 -6.86 11.34 2.18
N TYR A 46 -7.39 11.35 0.96
CA TYR A 46 -8.44 12.27 0.56
C TYR A 46 -9.69 12.13 1.44
N ARG A 47 -10.17 10.89 1.63
CA ARG A 47 -11.36 10.62 2.43
C ARG A 47 -11.16 10.95 3.91
N GLY A 48 -9.96 10.70 4.44
CA GLY A 48 -9.57 11.07 5.80
C GLY A 48 -9.55 12.58 5.98
N LEU A 49 -8.91 13.30 5.05
CA LEU A 49 -8.84 14.76 5.07
C LEU A 49 -10.23 15.41 4.97
N ALA A 50 -11.12 14.88 4.12
CA ALA A 50 -12.48 15.39 3.95
C ALA A 50 -13.36 15.28 5.21
N GLN A 51 -12.99 14.42 6.16
CA GLN A 51 -13.71 14.21 7.43
C GLN A 51 -12.91 14.67 8.66
N ALA A 52 -11.68 15.16 8.45
CA ALA A 52 -10.74 15.44 9.53
C ALA A 52 -11.15 16.68 10.33
N SER A 53 -10.98 16.62 11.64
CA SER A 53 -11.00 17.82 12.49
C SER A 53 -9.72 18.63 12.31
N VAL A 54 -9.72 19.91 12.70
CA VAL A 54 -8.52 20.76 12.64
C VAL A 54 -7.31 20.11 13.34
N ARG A 55 -7.54 19.46 14.49
CA ARG A 55 -6.49 18.73 15.22
C ARG A 55 -5.91 17.57 14.41
N GLN A 56 -6.77 16.82 13.72
CA GLN A 56 -6.36 15.72 12.87
C GLN A 56 -5.63 16.22 11.61
N ILE A 57 -6.07 17.33 11.01
CA ILE A 57 -5.36 17.98 9.89
C ILE A 57 -3.94 18.37 10.30
N VAL A 58 -3.77 18.98 11.48
CA VAL A 58 -2.44 19.31 12.02
C VAL A 58 -1.60 18.05 12.21
N ALA A 59 -2.16 16.98 12.79
CA ALA A 59 -1.45 15.71 12.96
C ALA A 59 -1.04 15.08 11.62
N MET A 60 -1.94 15.09 10.63
CA MET A 60 -1.64 14.63 9.26
C MET A 60 -0.56 15.48 8.60
N ALA A 61 -0.58 16.80 8.79
CA ALA A 61 0.43 17.71 8.26
C ALA A 61 1.81 17.45 8.88
N ILE A 62 1.87 17.16 10.18
CA ILE A 62 3.12 16.76 10.87
C ILE A 62 3.63 15.42 10.30
N ALA A 63 2.76 14.42 10.16
CA ALA A 63 3.14 13.12 9.61
C ALA A 63 3.60 13.21 8.15
N ALA A 64 2.92 14.00 7.31
CA ALA A 64 3.30 14.26 5.93
C ALA A 64 4.62 15.04 5.84
N SER A 65 4.82 16.01 6.73
CA SER A 65 6.09 16.74 6.83
C SER A 65 7.23 15.81 7.22
N ALA A 66 7.02 14.89 8.18
CA ALA A 66 8.02 13.90 8.55
C ALA A 66 8.38 12.97 7.36
N LEU A 67 7.37 12.52 6.60
CA LEU A 67 7.57 11.68 5.40
C LEU A 67 8.48 12.33 4.35
N VAL A 68 8.50 13.66 4.26
CA VAL A 68 9.34 14.43 3.34
C VAL A 68 10.67 14.84 3.99
N LEU A 69 10.60 15.48 5.15
CA LEU A 69 11.75 16.15 5.78
C LEU A 69 12.75 15.16 6.35
N VAL A 70 12.31 14.02 6.90
CA VAL A 70 13.23 13.01 7.46
C VAL A 70 14.18 12.45 6.39
N PRO A 71 13.70 11.89 5.26
CA PRO A 71 14.62 11.40 4.23
C PRO A 71 15.44 12.53 3.60
N MET A 72 14.87 13.72 3.40
CA MET A 72 15.60 14.86 2.84
C MET A 72 16.74 15.34 3.74
N ALA A 73 16.50 15.47 5.05
CA ALA A 73 17.50 15.87 6.01
C ALA A 73 18.64 14.85 6.07
N TYR A 74 18.31 13.55 6.04
CA TYR A 74 19.31 12.49 5.99
C TYR A 74 20.15 12.57 4.72
N LEU A 75 19.52 12.58 3.53
CA LEU A 75 20.22 12.66 2.24
C LEU A 75 21.11 13.90 2.15
N GLN A 76 20.63 15.06 2.62
CA GLN A 76 21.41 16.29 2.61
C GLN A 76 22.60 16.25 3.58
N SER A 77 22.43 15.65 4.76
CA SER A 77 23.52 15.48 5.74
C SER A 77 24.63 14.55 5.24
N GLN A 78 24.26 13.57 4.40
CA GLN A 78 25.18 12.56 3.87
C GLN A 78 25.70 12.91 2.46
N ASN A 79 25.28 14.04 1.87
CA ASN A 79 25.55 14.40 0.48
C ASN A 79 25.17 13.32 -0.55
N LEU A 80 24.04 12.63 -0.33
CA LEU A 80 23.55 11.53 -1.18
C LEU A 80 22.37 11.96 -2.04
N ASN A 81 22.22 11.32 -3.20
CA ASN A 81 21.00 11.44 -4.00
C ASN A 81 19.91 10.46 -3.54
N VAL A 82 18.64 10.81 -3.80
CA VAL A 82 17.52 9.87 -3.70
C VAL A 82 17.82 8.61 -4.54
N GLY A 83 17.61 7.43 -3.95
CA GLY A 83 17.82 6.14 -4.61
C GLY A 83 19.20 5.51 -4.36
N GLU A 84 20.15 6.22 -3.74
CA GLU A 84 21.46 5.65 -3.38
C GLU A 84 21.37 4.77 -2.14
N LEU A 85 21.16 5.38 -0.97
CA LEU A 85 21.13 4.66 0.31
C LEU A 85 19.74 4.65 0.95
N VAL A 86 18.97 5.73 0.80
CA VAL A 86 17.60 5.79 1.32
C VAL A 86 16.68 5.03 0.39
N GLN A 87 16.19 3.90 0.86
CA GLN A 87 15.29 3.03 0.13
C GLN A 87 13.83 3.26 0.56
N PRO A 88 12.85 3.13 -0.36
CA PRO A 88 11.43 3.25 -0.07
C PRO A 88 10.95 2.52 1.20
N ARG A 89 11.47 1.30 1.47
CA ARG A 89 11.08 0.53 2.67
C ARG A 89 11.34 1.27 3.99
N TYR A 90 12.34 2.16 4.04
CA TYR A 90 12.74 2.86 5.25
C TYR A 90 11.77 3.98 5.64
N ILE A 91 11.00 4.48 4.67
CA ILE A 91 9.98 5.52 4.91
C ILE A 91 8.55 4.96 4.95
N LEU A 92 8.39 3.65 4.75
CA LEU A 92 7.11 2.95 4.91
C LEU A 92 6.47 3.19 6.30
N PRO A 93 7.20 3.15 7.44
CA PRO A 93 6.59 3.46 8.74
C PRO A 93 5.99 4.85 8.82
N LEU A 94 6.60 5.86 8.17
CA LEU A 94 6.10 7.23 8.14
C LEU A 94 4.81 7.33 7.31
N LEU A 95 4.74 6.63 6.18
CA LEU A 95 3.51 6.53 5.41
C LEU A 95 2.39 5.85 6.21
N THR A 96 2.72 4.78 6.94
CA THR A 96 1.76 4.08 7.82
C THR A 96 1.19 5.02 8.87
N VAL A 97 2.04 5.83 9.53
CA VAL A 97 1.58 6.84 10.50
C VAL A 97 0.65 7.85 9.83
N LEU A 98 0.98 8.34 8.64
CA LEU A 98 0.13 9.28 7.90
C LEU A 98 -1.24 8.68 7.55
N VAL A 99 -1.27 7.47 6.99
CA VAL A 99 -2.52 6.77 6.61
C VAL A 99 -3.32 6.41 7.87
N ALA A 100 -2.68 5.93 8.93
CA ALA A 100 -3.34 5.65 10.20
C ALA A 100 -3.95 6.92 10.79
N THR A 101 -3.24 8.04 10.78
CA THR A 101 -3.75 9.33 11.26
C THR A 101 -4.93 9.82 10.42
N ALA A 102 -4.92 9.57 9.11
CA ALA A 102 -6.06 9.87 8.24
C ALA A 102 -7.29 8.99 8.55
N GLY A 103 -7.07 7.74 8.96
CA GLY A 103 -8.14 6.81 9.35
C GLY A 103 -8.63 6.96 10.79
N LEU A 104 -7.80 7.51 11.68
CA LEU A 104 -8.12 7.76 13.08
C LEU A 104 -8.94 9.04 13.20
N SER A 105 -10.16 8.92 13.69
CA SER A 105 -10.96 10.09 14.04
C SER A 105 -10.69 10.54 15.47
N SER A 106 -10.65 11.86 15.66
CA SER A 106 -10.62 12.46 17.00
C SER A 106 -11.88 12.19 17.83
N ASN A 107 -12.97 11.71 17.21
CA ASN A 107 -14.19 11.30 17.89
C ASN A 107 -14.41 9.79 17.66
N PRO A 108 -14.41 8.94 18.70
CA PRO A 108 -14.62 7.49 18.57
C PRO A 108 -15.91 7.10 17.84
N ALA A 109 -16.92 7.98 17.86
CA ALA A 109 -18.20 7.79 17.18
C ALA A 109 -18.14 8.07 15.68
N ARG A 110 -17.19 8.88 15.21
CA ARG A 110 -16.95 9.08 13.78
C ARG A 110 -15.82 8.15 13.38
N ARG A 111 -16.06 7.13 12.57
CA ARG A 111 -14.98 6.33 11.97
C ARG A 111 -14.80 6.80 10.53
N LEU A 112 -13.65 6.49 9.92
CA LEU A 112 -13.50 6.65 8.49
C LEU A 112 -14.55 5.78 7.78
N THR A 113 -15.61 6.39 7.25
CA THR A 113 -16.62 5.65 6.49
C THR A 113 -16.30 5.68 5.00
N LEU A 114 -16.54 4.57 4.33
CA LEU A 114 -16.40 4.42 2.89
C LEU A 114 -17.73 3.97 2.30
N ALA A 115 -18.21 4.71 1.30
CA ALA A 115 -19.35 4.26 0.52
C ALA A 115 -19.04 2.92 -0.16
N ARG A 116 -20.07 2.11 -0.38
CA ARG A 116 -19.94 0.73 -0.87
C ARG A 116 -19.15 0.62 -2.17
N ALA A 117 -19.43 1.48 -3.15
CA ALA A 117 -18.76 1.42 -4.46
C ALA A 117 -17.25 1.74 -4.37
N PRO A 118 -16.81 2.86 -3.74
CA PRO A 118 -15.38 3.09 -3.47
C PRO A 118 -14.71 1.97 -2.67
N ALA A 119 -15.37 1.44 -1.64
CA ALA A 119 -14.85 0.36 -0.82
C ALA A 119 -14.56 -0.91 -1.66
N ILE A 120 -15.50 -1.31 -2.51
CA ILE A 120 -15.33 -2.46 -3.42
C ILE A 120 -14.22 -2.16 -4.44
N ALA A 121 -14.20 -0.96 -5.04
CA ALA A 121 -13.19 -0.60 -6.03
C ALA A 121 -11.78 -0.64 -5.44
N MET A 122 -11.58 -0.06 -4.25
CA MET A 122 -10.29 -0.05 -3.54
C MET A 122 -9.87 -1.47 -3.13
N GLY A 123 -10.81 -2.25 -2.59
CA GLY A 123 -10.56 -3.63 -2.20
C GLY A 123 -10.16 -4.51 -3.40
N SER A 124 -10.87 -4.41 -4.52
CA SER A 124 -10.54 -5.11 -5.75
C SER A 124 -9.19 -4.68 -6.32
N LEU A 125 -8.89 -3.38 -6.32
CA LEU A 125 -7.64 -2.86 -6.85
C LEU A 125 -6.42 -3.31 -6.03
N LEU A 126 -6.53 -3.29 -4.69
CA LEU A 126 -5.49 -3.85 -3.82
C LEU A 126 -5.37 -5.37 -3.94
N THR A 127 -6.48 -6.07 -4.16
CA THR A 127 -6.46 -7.52 -4.38
C THR A 127 -5.67 -7.86 -5.63
N ILE A 128 -5.95 -7.18 -6.75
CA ILE A 128 -5.22 -7.34 -8.01
C ILE A 128 -3.73 -7.04 -7.79
N SER A 129 -3.41 -5.93 -7.13
CA SER A 129 -2.04 -5.55 -6.77
C SER A 129 -1.32 -6.66 -6.00
N ALA A 130 -1.94 -7.17 -4.94
CA ALA A 130 -1.38 -8.21 -4.08
C ALA A 130 -1.13 -9.51 -4.85
N ILE A 131 -2.08 -9.95 -5.69
CA ILE A 131 -1.95 -11.15 -6.52
C ILE A 131 -0.80 -10.99 -7.52
N VAL A 132 -0.74 -9.85 -8.22
CA VAL A 132 0.32 -9.59 -9.21
C VAL A 132 1.68 -9.52 -8.54
N ALA A 133 1.80 -8.82 -7.40
CA ALA A 133 3.04 -8.72 -6.65
C ALA A 133 3.51 -10.09 -6.13
N TYR A 134 2.60 -10.88 -5.57
CA TYR A 134 2.87 -12.24 -5.10
C TYR A 134 3.35 -13.14 -6.25
N TRP A 135 2.62 -13.14 -7.37
CA TRP A 135 2.95 -13.95 -8.53
C TRP A 135 4.30 -13.57 -9.14
N THR A 136 4.58 -12.27 -9.27
CA THR A 136 5.88 -11.76 -9.76
C THR A 136 7.03 -12.24 -8.87
N ASN A 137 6.85 -12.20 -7.55
CA ASN A 137 7.87 -12.68 -6.62
C ASN A 137 8.07 -14.19 -6.72
N ILE A 138 7.00 -14.98 -6.86
CA ILE A 138 7.12 -16.44 -7.03
C ILE A 138 7.81 -16.79 -8.35
N GLN A 139 7.41 -16.16 -9.46
CA GLN A 139 8.03 -16.43 -10.75
C GLN A 139 9.52 -16.19 -10.72
N ARG A 140 9.96 -15.13 -10.03
CA ARG A 140 11.38 -14.89 -9.82
C ARG A 140 12.10 -16.09 -9.20
N TYR A 141 11.53 -16.73 -8.18
CA TYR A 141 12.17 -17.88 -7.52
C TYR A 141 12.09 -19.17 -8.34
N ILE A 142 11.04 -19.33 -9.16
CA ILE A 142 10.83 -20.55 -9.96
C ILE A 142 11.61 -20.50 -11.28
N ALA A 143 11.59 -19.35 -11.95
CA ALA A 143 12.04 -19.21 -13.33
C ALA A 143 12.97 -18.00 -13.56
N GLY A 144 13.17 -17.14 -12.57
CA GLY A 144 13.88 -15.88 -12.74
C GLY A 144 12.99 -14.78 -13.33
N GLN A 145 13.61 -13.72 -13.89
CA GLN A 145 12.90 -12.49 -14.31
C GLN A 145 12.86 -12.25 -15.82
N GLN A 146 13.43 -13.17 -16.60
CA GLN A 146 13.46 -13.03 -18.06
C GLN A 146 12.19 -13.58 -18.74
N HIS A 147 11.25 -14.09 -17.93
CA HIS A 147 10.03 -14.72 -18.41
C HIS A 147 8.84 -13.74 -18.35
N PRO A 148 7.89 -13.83 -19.30
CA PRO A 148 6.63 -13.11 -19.22
C PRO A 148 5.84 -13.45 -17.95
N LEU A 149 4.99 -12.51 -17.51
CA LEU A 149 4.12 -12.69 -16.35
C LEU A 149 3.26 -13.93 -16.42
N ILE A 150 2.86 -14.42 -17.59
CA ILE A 150 2.14 -15.68 -17.72
C ILE A 150 2.84 -16.50 -18.80
N GLU A 151 3.38 -17.64 -18.40
CA GLU A 151 4.03 -18.58 -19.31
C GLU A 151 3.64 -20.02 -18.95
N GLY A 152 3.07 -20.74 -19.92
CA GLY A 152 2.53 -22.09 -19.73
C GLY A 152 3.58 -23.21 -19.69
N THR A 153 4.82 -22.90 -20.05
CA THR A 153 5.95 -23.83 -20.17
C THR A 153 6.84 -23.85 -18.93
N LEU A 154 6.53 -23.06 -17.91
CA LEU A 154 7.32 -23.01 -16.69
C LEU A 154 7.32 -24.39 -16.00
N PRO A 155 8.50 -24.93 -15.61
CA PRO A 155 8.58 -26.15 -14.82
C PRO A 155 8.12 -25.85 -13.39
N ILE A 156 6.80 -25.78 -13.18
CA ILE A 156 6.18 -25.50 -11.88
C ILE A 156 6.23 -26.78 -11.04
N LYS A 157 7.40 -27.08 -10.46
CA LYS A 157 7.60 -28.26 -9.57
C LYS A 157 8.11 -27.91 -8.17
N TRP A 158 8.03 -26.65 -7.74
CA TRP A 158 8.65 -26.25 -6.49
C TRP A 158 7.65 -26.07 -5.35
N ASN A 159 7.53 -27.08 -4.48
CA ASN A 159 7.15 -26.91 -3.08
C ASN A 159 7.92 -27.93 -2.21
N PRO A 160 8.90 -27.49 -1.39
CA PRO A 160 9.69 -28.39 -0.55
C PRO A 160 8.96 -28.98 0.68
N LEU A 161 7.72 -28.54 0.98
CA LEU A 161 7.01 -28.93 2.21
C LEU A 161 5.87 -29.94 2.02
N LEU A 162 5.15 -29.92 0.88
CA LEU A 162 3.90 -30.69 0.73
C LEU A 162 3.70 -31.37 -0.64
N ASP A 163 4.65 -31.27 -1.59
CA ASP A 163 4.52 -31.77 -2.98
C ASP A 163 3.22 -31.36 -3.71
N LEU A 164 2.55 -30.32 -3.21
CA LEU A 164 1.30 -29.82 -3.80
C LEU A 164 1.58 -29.08 -5.11
N PRO A 165 0.70 -29.19 -6.11
CA PRO A 165 0.81 -28.37 -7.30
C PRO A 165 0.64 -26.89 -6.92
N MET A 166 1.54 -26.03 -7.40
CA MET A 166 1.55 -24.60 -7.02
C MET A 166 0.31 -23.84 -7.51
N ILE A 167 -0.31 -24.29 -8.60
CA ILE A 167 -1.50 -23.64 -9.18
C ILE A 167 -2.64 -23.57 -8.15
N PRO A 168 -3.09 -24.70 -7.53
CA PRO A 168 -4.04 -24.68 -6.42
C PRO A 168 -3.66 -23.74 -5.26
N ILE A 169 -2.40 -23.77 -4.80
CA ILE A 169 -1.94 -22.91 -3.70
C ILE A 169 -2.08 -21.44 -4.06
N ASN A 170 -1.67 -21.06 -5.27
CA ASN A 170 -1.74 -19.69 -5.73
C ASN A 170 -3.19 -19.21 -5.89
N ILE A 171 -4.08 -20.07 -6.36
CA ILE A 171 -5.51 -19.78 -6.44
C ILE A 171 -6.09 -19.57 -5.03
N VAL A 172 -5.80 -20.46 -4.08
CA VAL A 172 -6.28 -20.35 -2.70
C VAL A 172 -5.76 -19.07 -2.05
N THR A 173 -4.45 -18.77 -2.17
CA THR A 173 -3.86 -17.54 -1.64
C THR A 173 -4.48 -16.30 -2.27
N ALA A 174 -4.69 -16.29 -3.58
CA ALA A 174 -5.32 -15.17 -4.29
C ALA A 174 -6.76 -14.94 -3.82
N VAL A 175 -7.58 -16.00 -3.74
CA VAL A 175 -8.98 -15.92 -3.30
C VAL A 175 -9.05 -15.50 -1.84
N ALA A 176 -8.26 -16.10 -0.95
CA ALA A 176 -8.22 -15.75 0.47
C ALA A 176 -7.82 -14.28 0.68
N THR A 177 -6.81 -13.81 -0.06
CA THR A 177 -6.38 -12.40 -0.05
C THR A 177 -7.50 -11.48 -0.50
N GLY A 178 -8.19 -11.82 -1.59
CA GLY A 178 -9.30 -11.03 -2.10
C GLY A 178 -10.48 -10.95 -1.13
N VAL A 179 -10.89 -12.09 -0.57
CA VAL A 179 -11.96 -12.15 0.43
C VAL A 179 -11.59 -11.31 1.66
N TRP A 180 -10.36 -11.39 2.13
CA TRP A 180 -9.91 -10.65 3.31
C TRP A 180 -9.84 -9.14 3.05
N ILE A 181 -9.18 -8.70 1.97
CA ILE A 181 -9.05 -7.28 1.63
C ILE A 181 -10.41 -6.65 1.36
N ILE A 182 -11.23 -7.25 0.49
CA ILE A 182 -12.57 -6.72 0.19
C ILE A 182 -13.44 -6.75 1.45
N GLY A 183 -13.36 -7.82 2.23
CA GLY A 183 -14.04 -7.95 3.52
C GLY A 183 -13.68 -6.84 4.49
N LEU A 184 -12.40 -6.43 4.58
CA LEU A 184 -11.96 -5.31 5.41
C LEU A 184 -12.56 -3.97 4.96
N PHE A 185 -12.55 -3.67 3.67
CA PHE A 185 -13.15 -2.44 3.14
C PHE A 185 -14.67 -2.43 3.32
N LEU A 186 -15.33 -3.57 3.16
CA LEU A 186 -16.76 -3.71 3.44
C LEU A 186 -17.07 -3.69 4.93
N TRP A 187 -16.16 -4.11 5.81
CA TRP A 187 -16.35 -3.98 7.25
C TRP A 187 -16.19 -2.53 7.69
N ALA A 188 -15.24 -1.78 7.12
CA ALA A 188 -15.07 -0.36 7.38
C ALA A 188 -16.32 0.48 7.06
N ARG A 189 -17.22 -0.02 6.19
CA ARG A 189 -18.51 0.63 5.88
C ARG A 189 -19.52 0.57 7.05
N THR A 190 -19.55 -0.51 7.83
CA THR A 190 -20.68 -0.82 8.74
C THR A 190 -20.72 0.06 9.99
N ALA A 191 -19.79 1.01 10.09
CA ALA A 191 -19.86 2.10 11.06
C ALA A 191 -20.96 3.14 10.71
N GLU A 192 -21.38 3.22 9.45
CA GLU A 192 -22.37 4.19 8.96
C GLU A 192 -23.82 3.70 9.17
N ASP A 193 -24.06 2.38 9.21
CA ASP A 193 -25.39 1.76 9.22
C ASP A 193 -25.99 1.50 10.62
N ARG A 194 -25.33 1.92 11.71
CA ARG A 194 -25.98 1.80 13.03
C ARG A 194 -27.03 2.89 13.14
N PRO A 195 -28.34 2.58 13.17
CA PRO A 195 -29.33 3.59 13.48
C PRO A 195 -28.96 4.17 14.84
N VAL A 196 -28.96 5.49 14.94
CA VAL A 196 -28.96 6.17 16.23
C VAL A 196 -30.23 5.67 16.92
N SER A 197 -30.12 4.64 17.76
CA SER A 197 -31.21 4.30 18.65
C SER A 197 -31.43 5.56 19.47
N ASN A 198 -32.64 6.12 19.40
CA ASN A 198 -33.11 7.18 20.26
C ASN A 198 -32.87 6.78 21.73
N ALA A 199 -31.69 7.07 22.25
CA ALA A 199 -31.41 7.10 23.66
C ALA A 199 -31.98 8.42 24.13
N GLY A 200 -33.16 8.30 24.75
CA GLY A 200 -34.14 9.37 24.86
C GLY A 200 -33.67 10.67 25.48
N ARG A 201 -34.33 11.74 25.05
CA ARG A 201 -35.08 12.68 25.88
C ARG A 201 -35.96 13.53 24.97
#